data_AF-A0A5C6STE9-F1
#
_entry.id   AF-A0A5C6STE9-F1
#
_cell.length_a   1.000
_cell.length_b   1.000
_cell.length_c   1.000
_cell.angle_alpha   90.00
_cell.angle_beta   90.00
_cell.angle_gamma   90.00
#
_symmetry.space_group_name_H-M   'P 1'
#
loop_
_entity.id
_entity.type
_entity.pdbx_description
1 polymer ?
#
loop_
_entity_poly.entity_id
_entity_poly.type
_entity_poly.pdbx_seq_one_letter_code
_entity_poly.pdbx_strand_id
1 'polypeptide(L)' 'MVSGDGLPVPDISKARCRRYKDQYGLQLGSVEFKKGKNADISTNDVDFAWVLCRVEE' A
#
# COMPACT_ATOMS: atom_id res chain seq x y z
N MET A 1 -4.15 -5.12 20.09
CA MET A 1 -3.13 -6.18 19.94
C MET A 1 -1.81 -5.47 19.74
N VAL A 2 -0.75 -5.90 20.41
CA VAL A 2 0.61 -5.34 20.25
C VAL A 2 1.42 -6.38 19.48
N SER A 3 2.19 -5.94 18.48
CA SER A 3 3.11 -6.83 17.78
C SER A 3 4.25 -7.24 18.72
N GLY A 4 5.07 -8.24 18.34
CA GLY A 4 6.17 -8.75 19.17
C GLY A 4 7.15 -7.68 19.69
N ASP A 5 7.18 -6.51 19.03
CA ASP A 5 8.00 -5.35 19.39
C ASP A 5 7.29 -4.31 20.30
N GLY A 6 6.10 -4.61 20.83
CA GLY A 6 5.35 -3.70 21.71
C GLY A 6 4.66 -2.52 21.00
N LEU A 7 4.74 -2.47 19.65
CA LEU A 7 4.07 -1.45 18.84
C LEU A 7 2.57 -1.79 18.65
N PRO A 8 1.69 -0.77 18.66
CA PRO A 8 0.26 -0.98 18.41
C PRO A 8 0.08 -1.64 17.04
N VAL A 9 -0.70 -2.73 17.00
CA VAL A 9 -1.05 -3.37 15.73
C VAL A 9 -1.92 -2.39 14.95
N PRO A 10 -1.50 -2.01 13.72
CA PRO A 10 -2.26 -1.09 12.89
C PRO A 10 -3.64 -1.68 12.56
N ASP A 11 -4.69 -0.86 12.67
CA ASP A 11 -6.02 -1.26 12.24
C ASP A 11 -6.06 -1.35 10.71
N ILE A 12 -6.06 -2.58 10.21
CA ILE A 12 -6.07 -2.89 8.78
C ILE A 12 -7.31 -2.32 8.05
N SER A 13 -8.39 -2.01 8.75
CA SER A 13 -9.58 -1.39 8.15
C SER A 13 -9.34 0.07 7.76
N LYS A 14 -8.40 0.73 8.44
CA LYS A 14 -7.94 2.10 8.16
C LYS A 14 -6.75 2.16 7.21
N ALA A 15 -6.17 1.01 6.85
CA ALA A 15 -5.07 0.97 5.90
C ALA A 15 -5.52 1.47 4.51
N ARG A 16 -4.68 2.33 3.92
CA ARG A 16 -4.71 2.75 2.53
C ARG A 16 -3.42 2.37 1.86
N CYS A 17 -3.53 1.72 0.72
CA CYS A 17 -2.38 1.24 -0.03
C CYS A 17 -2.37 1.82 -1.45
N ARG A 18 -1.18 2.00 -2.00
CA ARG A 18 -0.99 2.42 -3.39
C ARG A 18 0.28 1.82 -3.97
N ARG A 19 0.21 1.34 -5.21
CA ARG A 19 1.39 0.88 -5.96
C ARG A 19 2.11 2.06 -6.60
N TYR A 20 3.43 1.98 -6.66
CA TYR A 20 4.31 2.85 -7.43
C TYR A 20 5.11 2.02 -8.44
N LYS A 21 5.49 2.63 -9.56
CA LYS A 21 6.16 1.99 -10.71
C LYS A 21 7.62 2.38 -10.88
N ASP A 22 8.18 3.04 -9.86
CA ASP A 22 9.58 3.41 -9.81
C ASP A 22 10.07 3.36 -8.36
N GLN A 23 11.39 3.28 -8.19
CA GLN A 23 12.03 3.20 -6.88
C GLN A 23 11.88 4.47 -6.01
N TYR A 24 11.53 5.61 -6.61
CA TYR A 24 11.41 6.89 -5.92
C TYR A 24 9.96 7.21 -5.48
N GLY A 25 8.97 6.46 -5.97
CA GLY A 25 7.57 6.69 -5.63
C GLY A 25 6.94 7.88 -6.35
N LEU A 26 7.49 8.30 -7.50
CA LEU A 26 7.00 9.46 -8.24
C LEU A 26 5.90 9.09 -9.24
N GLN A 27 5.94 7.88 -9.78
CA GLN A 27 5.01 7.35 -10.75
C GLN A 27 4.02 6.40 -10.08
N LEU A 28 2.75 6.81 -10.11
CA LEU A 28 1.67 5.99 -9.58
C LEU A 28 1.46 4.75 -10.46
N GLY A 29 1.42 3.60 -9.79
CA GLY A 29 1.17 2.30 -10.39
C GLY A 29 -0.26 1.81 -10.29
N SER A 30 -1.04 2.43 -9.41
CA SER A 30 -2.45 2.15 -9.19
C SER A 30 -3.16 3.35 -8.59
N VAL A 31 -4.49 3.34 -8.65
CA VAL A 31 -5.31 4.09 -7.69
C VAL A 31 -5.13 3.55 -6.28
N GLU A 32 -5.61 4.29 -5.29
CA GLU A 32 -5.61 3.82 -3.90
C GLU A 32 -6.61 2.69 -3.68
N PHE A 33 -6.17 1.70 -2.92
CA PHE A 33 -6.97 0.54 -2.53
C PHE A 33 -6.92 0.29 -1.03
N LYS A 34 -7.94 -0.39 -0.54
CA LYS A 34 -8.19 -0.63 0.88
C LYS A 34 -9.00 -1.91 1.08
N LYS A 35 -9.17 -2.35 2.33
CA LYS A 35 -10.08 -3.46 2.61
C LYS A 35 -11.48 -3.17 2.04
N GLY A 36 -12.00 -4.10 1.23
CA GLY A 36 -13.30 -3.97 0.55
C GLY A 36 -13.29 -3.14 -0.74
N LYS A 37 -12.15 -2.59 -1.18
CA LYS A 37 -11.98 -1.94 -2.49
C LYS A 37 -10.77 -2.53 -3.20
N ASN A 38 -11.00 -3.15 -4.36
CA ASN A 38 -9.97 -3.88 -5.10
C ASN A 38 -8.78 -3.01 -5.50
N ALA A 39 -7.62 -3.65 -5.62
CA ALA A 39 -6.42 -3.03 -6.14
C ALA A 39 -6.41 -3.12 -7.67
N ASP A 40 -6.85 -2.05 -8.33
CA ASP A 40 -6.80 -1.94 -9.80
C ASP A 40 -5.36 -1.64 -10.23
N ILE A 41 -4.57 -2.70 -10.35
CA ILE A 41 -3.13 -2.65 -10.63
C ILE A 41 -2.89 -2.99 -12.11
N SER A 42 -2.15 -2.14 -12.80
CA SER A 42 -1.68 -2.40 -14.16
C SER A 42 -0.69 -3.59 -14.17
N THR A 43 -0.90 -4.53 -15.10
CA THR A 43 -0.07 -5.73 -15.30
C THR A 43 1.10 -5.50 -16.26
N ASN A 44 1.31 -4.27 -16.72
CA ASN A 44 2.47 -3.96 -17.54
C ASN A 44 3.75 -4.11 -16.72
N ASP A 45 4.77 -4.68 -17.34
CA ASP A 45 6.09 -4.81 -16.73
C ASP A 45 6.70 -3.43 -16.47
N VAL A 46 7.43 -3.36 -15.35
CA VAL A 46 8.20 -2.19 -14.94
C VAL A 46 9.48 -2.68 -14.26
N ASP A 47 10.56 -1.91 -14.40
CA ASP A 47 11.88 -2.29 -13.85
C ASP A 47 11.86 -2.43 -12.32
N PHE A 48 11.04 -1.63 -11.64
CA PHE A 48 10.84 -1.71 -10.20
C PHE A 48 9.41 -1.31 -9.81
N ALA A 49 8.82 -2.03 -8.86
CA ALA A 49 7.53 -1.66 -8.29
C ALA A 49 7.48 -1.99 -6.81
N TRP A 50 6.71 -1.20 -6.08
CA TRP A 50 6.46 -1.41 -4.65
C TRP A 50 5.08 -0.88 -4.27
N VAL A 51 4.59 -1.32 -3.12
CA VAL A 51 3.30 -0.89 -2.56
C VAL A 51 3.57 -0.22 -1.23
N LEU A 52 3.12 1.03 -1.10
CA LEU A 52 3.08 1.71 0.19
C LEU A 52 1.72 1.51 0.83
N CYS A 53 1.69 1.04 2.07
CA CYS A 53 0.48 1.03 2.88
C CYS A 53 0.69 1.92 4.11
N ARG A 54 -0.27 2.82 4.38
CA ARG A 54 -0.30 3.70 5.55
C ARG A 54 -1.63 3.59 6.25
N VAL A 55 -1.64 3.80 7.56
CA VAL A 55 -2.86 3.96 8.34
C VAL A 55 -3.22 5.44 8.31
N GLU A 56 -4.40 5.79 7.83
CA GLU A 56 -4.96 7.13 8.03
C GLU A 56 -5.59 7.19 9.42
N GLU A 57 -5.37 8.28 10.16
CA GLU A 57 -5.89 8.49 11.51
C GLU A 57 -7.43 8.47 11.56
#